data_AF-A0A3M5RQ79-F1
#
_entry.id   AF-A0A3M5RQ79-F1
#
_cell.length_a   1.000
_cell.length_b   1.000
_cell.length_c   1.000
_cell.angle_alpha   90.00
_cell.angle_beta   90.00
_cell.angle_gamma   90.00
#
_symmetry.space_group_name_H-M   'P 1'
#
loop_
_entity.id
_entity.type
_entity.pdbx_description
1 polymer ?
#
loop_
_entity_poly.entity_id
_entity_poly.type
_entity_poly.pdbx_seq_one_letter_code
_entity_poly.pdbx_strand_id
1 'polypeptide(L)'
;FIDVPMFSDQEAAHRKLAQTLTVELRQALARRDTTLLGVVLNVLLAWPDCCFRPEVVKHPRSRDTLAFVPSVFDDDELMPKEQALLDLCLAEKARNRKVLAYSVYTGTRDTTSRMKRVLEQSGLKVAVLRASVDTARREDWILDQVDRGVDVLITNPELVKTGLDLLDFPTIAFMQTGWNVYTVQQAARRSWRIGQKQDVRVIFFGYIGSSQITCLQLMAKKIAVSQSTSGDVPESGLDSLNLDGDSVEMALARQLINA
;
A
#
# COMPACT_ATOMS: atom_id res chain seq x y z
N PHE A 1 -10.90 -4.91 1.85
CA PHE A 1 -9.54 -5.47 1.93
C PHE A 1 -9.45 -6.77 1.11
N ILE A 2 -8.31 -7.06 0.46
CA ILE A 2 -8.06 -8.29 -0.32
C ILE A 2 -6.78 -8.94 0.21
N ASP A 3 -6.94 -10.14 0.75
CA ASP A 3 -5.86 -11.05 1.10
C ASP A 3 -5.29 -11.70 -0.16
N VAL A 4 -3.97 -11.63 -0.33
CA VAL A 4 -3.27 -12.22 -1.47
C VAL A 4 -2.27 -13.28 -0.97
N PRO A 5 -2.40 -14.55 -1.37
CA PRO A 5 -1.41 -15.56 -1.03
C PRO A 5 -0.12 -15.32 -1.83
N MET A 6 1.03 -15.55 -1.20
CA MET A 6 2.30 -15.63 -1.92
C MET A 6 2.37 -16.96 -2.69
N PHE A 7 3.15 -17.00 -3.78
CA PHE A 7 3.54 -18.28 -4.38
C PHE A 7 4.51 -19.04 -3.47
N SER A 8 4.65 -20.36 -3.66
CA SER A 8 5.42 -21.23 -2.78
C SER A 8 6.86 -20.74 -2.55
N ASP A 9 7.53 -20.34 -3.62
CA ASP A 9 8.94 -19.97 -3.58
C ASP A 9 9.13 -18.59 -2.95
N GLN A 10 8.20 -17.67 -3.23
CA GLN A 10 8.10 -16.37 -2.59
C GLN A 10 7.86 -16.50 -1.08
N GLU A 11 6.92 -17.37 -0.69
CA GLU A 11 6.60 -17.60 0.72
C GLU A 11 7.77 -18.24 1.48
N ALA A 12 8.42 -19.23 0.88
CA ALA A 12 9.58 -19.90 1.46
C ALA A 12 10.74 -18.92 1.68
N ALA A 13 11.05 -18.09 0.67
CA ALA A 13 12.07 -17.07 0.76
C ALA A 13 11.71 -15.97 1.77
N HIS A 14 10.45 -15.52 1.80
CA HIS A 14 9.95 -14.56 2.80
C HIS A 14 10.12 -15.10 4.21
N ARG A 15 9.70 -16.34 4.45
CA ARG A 15 9.75 -16.98 5.78
C ARG A 15 11.20 -17.11 6.26
N LYS A 16 12.11 -17.52 5.39
CA LYS A 16 13.54 -17.60 5.69
C LYS A 16 14.12 -16.22 6.04
N LEU A 17 13.81 -15.19 5.24
CA LEU A 17 14.25 -13.82 5.50
C LEU A 17 13.70 -13.30 6.84
N ALA A 18 12.41 -13.48 7.09
CA ALA A 18 11.75 -13.06 8.32
C ALA A 18 12.36 -13.72 9.56
N GLN A 19 12.65 -15.03 9.50
CA GLN A 19 13.30 -15.76 10.58
C GLN A 19 14.69 -15.22 10.87
N THR A 20 15.54 -15.09 9.85
CA THR A 20 16.91 -14.56 10.00
C THR A 20 16.89 -13.16 10.63
N LEU A 21 16.11 -12.23 10.08
CA LEU A 21 16.05 -10.86 10.59
C LEU A 21 15.42 -10.77 11.99
N THR A 22 14.50 -11.68 12.33
CA THR A 22 13.93 -11.74 13.69
C THR A 22 14.97 -12.18 14.71
N VAL A 23 15.85 -13.13 14.37
CA VAL A 23 16.95 -13.56 15.25
C VAL A 23 17.92 -12.40 15.48
N GLU A 24 18.36 -11.74 14.42
CA GLU A 24 19.25 -10.57 14.50
C GLU A 24 18.64 -9.45 15.36
N LEU A 25 17.36 -9.13 15.12
CA LEU A 25 16.66 -8.11 15.89
C LEU A 25 16.54 -8.49 17.38
N ARG A 26 16.21 -9.75 17.70
CA ARG A 26 16.12 -10.22 19.09
C ARG A 26 17.46 -10.09 19.81
N GLN A 27 18.57 -10.46 19.15
CA GLN A 27 19.91 -10.34 19.74
C GLN A 27 20.30 -8.88 19.99
N ALA A 28 20.01 -7.99 19.05
CA ALA A 28 20.24 -6.55 19.22
C ALA A 28 19.42 -5.97 20.39
N LEU A 29 18.12 -6.29 20.45
CA LEU A 29 17.24 -5.81 21.52
C LEU A 29 17.65 -6.33 22.90
N ALA A 30 18.14 -7.57 23.00
CA ALA A 30 18.68 -8.12 24.25
C ALA A 30 19.89 -7.31 24.78
N ARG A 31 20.64 -6.66 23.87
CA ARG A 31 21.75 -5.75 24.18
C ARG A 31 21.31 -4.28 24.30
N ARG A 32 20.00 -4.01 24.30
CA ARG A 32 19.39 -2.67 24.26
C ARG A 32 19.78 -1.85 23.02
N ASP A 33 20.12 -2.53 21.93
CA ASP A 33 20.40 -1.92 20.64
C ASP A 33 19.13 -1.91 19.76
N THR A 34 18.63 -0.71 19.46
CA THR A 34 17.43 -0.48 18.65
C THR A 34 17.74 -0.15 17.19
N THR A 35 19.02 -0.15 16.79
CA THR A 35 19.45 0.28 15.46
C THR A 35 18.89 -0.59 14.33
N LEU A 36 18.60 -1.87 14.61
CA LEU A 36 18.05 -2.80 13.63
C LEU A 36 16.55 -2.64 13.38
N LEU A 37 15.80 -1.99 14.27
CA LEU A 37 14.32 -1.91 14.16
C LEU A 37 13.89 -1.32 12.81
N GLY A 38 14.48 -0.18 12.44
CA GLY A 38 14.12 0.52 11.21
C GLY A 38 14.41 -0.32 9.95
N VAL A 39 15.59 -0.95 9.87
CA VAL A 39 15.96 -1.73 8.68
C VAL A 39 15.13 -3.01 8.57
N VAL A 40 14.94 -3.73 9.68
CA VAL A 40 14.18 -4.99 9.70
C VAL A 40 12.73 -4.75 9.30
N LEU A 41 12.05 -3.78 9.90
CA LEU A 41 10.65 -3.48 9.60
C LEU A 41 10.46 -3.04 8.14
N ASN A 42 11.33 -2.18 7.62
CA ASN A 42 11.22 -1.72 6.24
C ASN A 42 11.50 -2.83 5.23
N VAL A 43 12.43 -3.75 5.52
CA VAL A 43 12.72 -4.89 4.65
C VAL A 43 11.55 -5.87 4.63
N LEU A 44 11.02 -6.26 5.79
CA LEU A 44 9.92 -7.24 5.85
C LEU A 44 8.62 -6.73 5.23
N LEU A 45 8.41 -5.42 5.18
CA LEU A 45 7.29 -4.84 4.45
C LEU A 45 7.53 -4.73 2.95
N ALA A 46 8.76 -4.35 2.55
CA ALA A 46 9.06 -4.06 1.15
C ALA A 46 9.39 -5.29 0.31
N TRP A 47 10.12 -6.25 0.89
CA TRP A 47 10.62 -7.41 0.16
C TRP A 47 9.52 -8.22 -0.55
N PRO A 48 8.34 -8.48 0.04
CA PRO A 48 7.27 -9.21 -0.65
C PRO A 48 6.83 -8.57 -1.98
N ASP A 49 6.85 -7.23 -2.07
CA ASP A 49 6.50 -6.48 -3.28
C ASP A 49 7.71 -6.18 -4.18
N CYS A 50 8.92 -6.53 -3.74
CA CYS A 50 10.18 -6.19 -4.41
C CYS A 50 11.03 -7.41 -4.73
N CYS A 51 10.50 -8.62 -4.61
CA CYS A 51 11.23 -9.87 -4.76
C CYS A 51 11.57 -10.24 -6.22
N PHE A 52 11.34 -9.34 -7.18
CA PHE A 52 11.84 -9.42 -8.56
C PHE A 52 13.30 -8.98 -8.72
N ARG A 53 13.96 -8.66 -7.61
CA ARG A 53 15.38 -8.29 -7.57
C ARG A 53 16.03 -8.87 -6.31
N PRO A 54 17.36 -9.03 -6.32
CA PRO A 54 18.08 -9.41 -5.12
C PRO A 54 17.98 -8.33 -4.05
N GLU A 55 17.92 -8.75 -2.79
CA GLU A 55 17.89 -7.88 -1.62
C GLU A 55 19.10 -8.19 -0.72
N VAL A 56 19.89 -7.16 -0.42
CA VAL A 56 21.02 -7.23 0.52
C VAL A 56 20.67 -6.37 1.74
N VAL A 57 20.44 -7.02 2.87
CA VAL A 57 20.14 -6.33 4.13
C VAL A 57 21.43 -6.07 4.88
N LYS A 58 21.74 -4.79 5.12
CA LYS A 58 22.95 -4.38 5.84
C LYS A 58 22.64 -3.73 7.18
N HIS A 59 23.50 -3.96 8.15
CA HIS A 59 23.45 -3.27 9.44
C HIS A 59 23.67 -1.75 9.22
N PRO A 60 22.81 -0.86 9.75
CA PRO A 60 22.89 0.58 9.46
C PRO A 60 24.21 1.25 9.86
N ARG A 61 24.81 0.80 10.97
CA ARG A 61 26.09 1.30 11.48
C ARG A 61 27.31 0.57 10.92
N SER A 62 27.50 -0.71 11.26
CA SER A 62 28.68 -1.48 10.86
C SER A 62 28.75 -1.80 9.36
N ARG A 63 27.62 -1.72 8.64
CA ARG A 63 27.47 -2.11 7.22
C ARG A 63 27.65 -3.60 6.95
N ASP A 64 27.73 -4.43 7.99
CA ASP A 64 27.76 -5.89 7.86
C ASP A 64 26.51 -6.41 7.18
N THR A 65 26.63 -7.49 6.44
CA THR A 65 25.50 -8.13 5.76
C THR A 65 24.75 -9.01 6.76
N LEU A 66 23.49 -8.66 7.04
CA LEU A 66 22.58 -9.40 7.93
C LEU A 66 21.86 -10.53 7.19
N ALA A 67 21.45 -10.27 5.94
CA ALA A 67 20.79 -11.24 5.09
C ALA A 67 21.02 -10.90 3.62
N PHE A 68 21.04 -11.94 2.79
CA PHE A 68 20.99 -11.84 1.34
C PHE A 68 19.89 -12.77 0.82
N VAL A 69 19.06 -12.26 -0.08
CA VAL A 69 18.02 -13.05 -0.75
C VAL A 69 18.11 -12.77 -2.25
N PRO A 70 18.25 -13.81 -3.10
CA PRO A 70 18.20 -13.62 -4.55
C PRO A 70 16.81 -13.16 -5.00
N SER A 71 16.70 -12.70 -6.25
CA SER A 71 15.39 -12.52 -6.88
C SER A 71 14.64 -13.85 -6.92
N VAL A 72 13.35 -13.80 -6.64
CA VAL A 72 12.41 -14.93 -6.76
C VAL A 72 11.69 -14.88 -8.10
N PHE A 73 11.40 -13.67 -8.59
CA PHE A 73 10.71 -13.44 -9.86
C PHE A 73 11.63 -12.78 -10.87
N ASP A 74 11.39 -13.05 -12.14
CA ASP A 74 12.00 -12.30 -13.23
C ASP A 74 11.28 -10.96 -13.47
N ASP A 75 11.88 -10.11 -14.30
CA ASP A 75 11.37 -8.77 -14.60
C ASP A 75 10.00 -8.77 -15.31
N ASP A 76 9.66 -9.86 -15.98
CA ASP A 76 8.41 -10.03 -16.75
C ASP A 76 7.44 -11.06 -16.13
N GLU A 77 7.81 -11.68 -15.01
CA GLU A 77 6.97 -12.67 -14.34
C GLU A 77 5.94 -12.01 -13.42
N LEU A 78 4.66 -12.35 -13.56
CA LEU A 78 3.59 -11.75 -12.77
C LEU A 78 3.66 -12.16 -11.29
N MET A 79 3.82 -11.20 -10.37
CA MET A 79 3.72 -11.47 -8.93
C MET A 79 2.25 -11.53 -8.48
N PRO A 80 1.93 -12.22 -7.37
CA PRO A 80 0.52 -12.45 -6.99
C PRO A 80 -0.31 -11.17 -6.76
N LYS A 81 0.26 -10.12 -6.14
CA LYS A 81 -0.44 -8.83 -6.00
C LYS A 81 -0.61 -8.09 -7.32
N GLU A 82 0.35 -8.24 -8.24
CA GLU A 82 0.26 -7.65 -9.58
C GLU A 82 -0.84 -8.35 -10.39
N GLN A 83 -0.97 -9.67 -10.26
CA GLN A 83 -2.09 -10.43 -10.82
C GLN A 83 -3.43 -9.95 -10.22
N ALA A 84 -3.52 -9.82 -8.90
CA ALA A 84 -4.75 -9.35 -8.25
C ALA A 84 -5.13 -7.92 -8.67
N LEU A 85 -4.14 -7.04 -8.88
CA LEU A 85 -4.37 -5.70 -9.44
C LEU A 85 -4.85 -5.78 -10.89
N LEU A 86 -4.22 -6.62 -11.71
CA LEU A 86 -4.61 -6.82 -13.10
C LEU A 86 -6.06 -7.31 -13.21
N ASP A 87 -6.44 -8.32 -12.43
CA ASP A 87 -7.80 -8.86 -12.40
C ASP A 87 -8.81 -7.76 -12.01
N LEU A 88 -8.48 -6.94 -11.01
CA LEU A 88 -9.28 -5.78 -10.62
C LEU A 88 -9.41 -4.78 -11.78
N CYS A 89 -8.32 -4.42 -12.44
CA CYS A 89 -8.31 -3.45 -13.54
C CYS A 89 -9.11 -3.94 -14.74
N LEU A 90 -9.00 -5.22 -15.11
CA LEU A 90 -9.79 -5.81 -16.19
C LEU A 90 -11.29 -5.81 -15.86
N ALA A 91 -11.66 -6.17 -14.63
CA ALA A 91 -13.05 -6.15 -14.18
C ALA A 91 -13.65 -4.74 -14.15
N GLU A 92 -12.87 -3.74 -13.74
CA GLU A 92 -13.30 -2.33 -13.74
C GLU A 92 -13.40 -1.77 -15.17
N LYS A 93 -12.45 -2.09 -16.05
CA LYS A 93 -12.51 -1.71 -17.47
C LYS A 93 -13.74 -2.26 -18.17
N ALA A 94 -14.11 -3.51 -17.89
CA ALA A 94 -15.34 -4.12 -18.42
C ALA A 94 -16.62 -3.37 -17.97
N ARG A 95 -16.55 -2.64 -16.86
CA ARG A 95 -17.62 -1.78 -16.33
C ARG A 95 -17.47 -0.31 -16.72
N ASN A 96 -16.51 0.01 -17.61
CA ASN A 96 -16.15 1.36 -18.00
C ASN A 96 -15.74 2.26 -16.82
N ARG A 97 -15.02 1.69 -15.85
CA ARG A 97 -14.51 2.36 -14.65
C ARG A 97 -12.98 2.39 -14.68
N LYS A 98 -12.39 3.54 -14.32
CA LYS A 98 -10.93 3.70 -14.24
C LYS A 98 -10.42 3.38 -12.83
N VAL A 99 -9.17 2.97 -12.73
CA VAL A 99 -8.53 2.58 -11.46
C VAL A 99 -7.38 3.52 -11.09
N LEU A 100 -7.35 3.99 -9.85
CA LEU A 100 -6.22 4.69 -9.24
C LEU A 100 -5.46 3.72 -8.34
N ALA A 101 -4.26 3.31 -8.76
CA ALA A 101 -3.41 2.41 -8.01
C ALA A 101 -2.31 3.18 -7.26
N TYR A 102 -2.27 3.01 -5.94
CA TYR A 102 -1.25 3.61 -5.08
C TYR A 102 -0.11 2.65 -4.80
N SER A 103 1.12 3.10 -5.05
CA SER A 103 2.35 2.42 -4.61
C SER A 103 3.31 3.40 -3.93
N VAL A 104 3.87 2.97 -2.82
CA VAL A 104 4.83 3.77 -2.04
C VAL A 104 6.28 3.48 -2.41
N TYR A 105 6.56 2.36 -3.07
CA TYR A 105 7.91 1.96 -3.44
C TYR A 105 8.26 2.54 -4.81
N THR A 106 9.01 3.64 -4.77
CA THR A 106 9.46 4.40 -5.95
C THR A 106 11.00 4.50 -5.96
N GLY A 107 11.57 5.04 -7.04
CA GLY A 107 13.01 5.27 -7.13
C GLY A 107 13.82 3.97 -7.26
N THR A 108 14.73 3.71 -6.33
CA THR A 108 15.55 2.48 -6.37
C THR A 108 14.70 1.23 -6.21
N ARG A 109 13.52 1.33 -5.59
CA ARG A 109 12.56 0.24 -5.38
C ARG A 109 11.31 0.37 -6.26
N ASP A 110 11.45 0.88 -7.47
CA ASP A 110 10.31 1.29 -8.28
C ASP A 110 9.40 0.13 -8.74
N THR A 111 8.31 -0.11 -7.99
CA THR A 111 7.26 -1.06 -8.38
C THR A 111 6.28 -0.44 -9.37
N THR A 112 6.25 0.89 -9.52
CA THR A 112 5.30 1.58 -10.42
C THR A 112 5.59 1.28 -11.88
N SER A 113 6.88 1.26 -12.26
CA SER A 113 7.32 0.91 -13.62
C SER A 113 6.99 -0.54 -13.97
N ARG A 114 7.18 -1.45 -13.01
CA ARG A 114 6.88 -2.87 -13.18
C ARG A 114 5.38 -3.09 -13.40
N MET A 115 4.55 -2.56 -12.52
CA MET A 115 3.09 -2.64 -12.65
C MET A 115 2.60 -2.02 -13.96
N LYS A 116 3.16 -0.87 -14.37
CA LYS A 116 2.86 -0.26 -15.67
C LYS A 116 3.06 -1.26 -16.82
N ARG A 117 4.25 -1.88 -16.88
CA ARG A 117 4.61 -2.84 -17.95
C ARG A 117 3.65 -4.02 -17.99
N VAL A 118 3.40 -4.64 -16.83
CA VAL A 118 2.53 -5.82 -16.69
C VAL A 118 1.09 -5.52 -17.11
N LEU A 119 0.55 -4.38 -16.69
CA LEU A 119 -0.81 -3.97 -17.05
C LEU A 119 -0.92 -3.58 -18.54
N GLU A 120 0.10 -2.91 -19.10
CA GLU A 120 0.14 -2.57 -20.54
C GLU A 120 0.23 -3.81 -21.43
N GLN A 121 1.00 -4.83 -21.04
CA GLN A 121 1.06 -6.12 -21.74
C GLN A 121 -0.31 -6.82 -21.82
N SER A 122 -1.20 -6.50 -20.88
CA SER A 122 -2.57 -7.02 -20.84
C SER A 122 -3.59 -6.12 -21.57
N GLY A 123 -3.13 -5.13 -22.35
CA GLY A 123 -3.98 -4.27 -23.17
C GLY A 123 -4.66 -3.12 -22.40
N LEU A 124 -4.16 -2.76 -21.21
CA LEU A 124 -4.60 -1.59 -20.46
C LEU A 124 -3.77 -0.36 -20.84
N LYS A 125 -4.41 0.80 -20.93
CA LYS A 125 -3.73 2.09 -21.05
C LYS A 125 -3.36 2.57 -19.65
N VAL A 126 -2.06 2.66 -19.35
CA VAL A 126 -1.58 2.94 -18.00
C VAL A 126 -0.69 4.17 -17.98
N ALA A 127 -0.96 5.07 -17.05
CA ALA A 127 -0.12 6.23 -16.78
C ALA A 127 0.50 6.15 -15.38
N VAL A 128 1.71 6.66 -15.22
CA VAL A 128 2.40 6.73 -13.92
C VAL A 128 2.70 8.19 -13.59
N LEU A 129 2.05 8.73 -12.56
CA LEU A 129 2.37 10.04 -12.04
C LEU A 129 3.61 9.94 -11.13
N ARG A 130 4.67 10.64 -11.51
CA ARG A 130 5.95 10.66 -10.79
C ARG A 130 6.19 11.99 -10.10
N ALA A 131 7.07 11.98 -9.10
CA ALA A 131 7.50 13.18 -8.39
C ALA A 131 8.20 14.21 -9.29
N SER A 132 8.72 13.80 -10.45
CA SER A 132 9.30 14.69 -11.46
C SER A 132 8.27 15.58 -12.14
N VAL A 133 6.97 15.27 -12.03
CA VAL A 133 5.89 16.15 -12.47
C VAL A 133 5.66 17.20 -11.39
N ASP A 134 5.89 18.45 -11.77
CA ASP A 134 5.73 19.60 -10.87
C ASP A 134 4.30 19.68 -10.33
N THR A 135 4.19 20.09 -9.06
CA THR A 135 2.93 20.07 -8.30
C THR A 135 1.85 20.89 -8.99
N ALA A 136 2.20 22.07 -9.53
CA ALA A 136 1.26 22.95 -10.22
C ALA A 136 0.71 22.36 -11.53
N ARG A 137 1.38 21.35 -12.10
CA ARG A 137 1.02 20.73 -13.38
C ARG A 137 0.36 19.36 -13.22
N ARG A 138 0.25 18.83 -12.00
CA ARG A 138 -0.26 17.46 -11.79
C ARG A 138 -1.70 17.32 -12.21
N GLU A 139 -2.53 18.32 -11.95
CA GLU A 139 -3.95 18.32 -12.32
C GLU A 139 -4.11 18.24 -13.84
N ASP A 140 -3.56 19.22 -14.57
CA ASP A 140 -3.56 19.24 -16.04
C ASP A 140 -2.98 17.95 -16.64
N TRP A 141 -1.90 17.44 -16.05
CA TRP A 141 -1.26 16.21 -16.53
C TRP A 141 -2.18 15.00 -16.38
N ILE A 142 -2.93 14.90 -15.28
CA ILE A 142 -3.90 13.82 -15.05
C ILE A 142 -5.06 13.95 -16.03
N LEU A 143 -5.58 15.17 -16.24
CA LEU A 143 -6.65 15.43 -17.20
C LEU A 143 -6.25 15.02 -18.62
N ASP A 144 -5.03 15.35 -19.07
CA ASP A 144 -4.50 14.87 -20.36
C ASP A 144 -4.49 13.34 -20.46
N GLN A 145 -4.13 12.63 -19.38
CA GLN A 145 -4.17 11.16 -19.40
C GLN A 145 -5.60 10.63 -19.50
N VAL A 146 -6.55 11.28 -18.81
CA VAL A 146 -7.97 10.95 -18.89
C VAL A 146 -8.51 11.15 -20.30
N ASP A 147 -8.19 12.28 -20.95
CA ASP A 147 -8.61 12.59 -22.32
C ASP A 147 -8.03 11.61 -23.35
N ARG A 148 -6.82 11.10 -23.09
CA ARG A 148 -6.18 10.03 -23.89
C ARG A 148 -6.78 8.63 -23.64
N GLY A 149 -7.73 8.56 -22.70
CA GLY A 149 -8.48 7.35 -22.35
C GLY A 149 -7.68 6.38 -21.49
N VAL A 150 -6.93 6.88 -20.49
CA VAL A 150 -6.23 6.03 -19.52
C VAL A 150 -7.22 5.12 -18.78
N ASP A 151 -6.87 3.85 -18.61
CA ASP A 151 -7.64 2.88 -17.82
C ASP A 151 -7.15 2.87 -16.36
N VAL A 152 -5.84 3.00 -16.15
CA VAL A 152 -5.20 2.92 -14.83
C VAL A 152 -4.20 4.05 -14.61
N LEU A 153 -4.35 4.79 -13.52
CA LEU A 153 -3.36 5.75 -13.05
C LEU A 153 -2.61 5.16 -11.85
N ILE A 154 -1.29 5.01 -11.97
CA ILE A 154 -0.42 4.59 -10.86
C ILE A 154 0.27 5.82 -10.28
N THR A 155 0.26 5.98 -8.96
CA THR A 155 0.97 7.10 -8.31
C THR A 155 1.38 6.77 -6.89
N ASN A 156 2.30 7.55 -6.34
CA ASN A 156 2.53 7.55 -4.90
C ASN A 156 1.46 8.42 -4.22
N PRO A 157 0.78 7.93 -3.16
CA PRO A 157 -0.29 8.68 -2.50
C PRO A 157 0.18 10.05 -1.95
N GLU A 158 1.47 10.21 -1.63
CA GLU A 158 2.06 11.50 -1.23
C GLU A 158 1.97 12.57 -2.32
N LEU A 159 1.86 12.19 -3.60
CA LEU A 159 1.79 13.14 -4.72
C LEU A 159 0.39 13.73 -4.91
N VAL A 160 -0.63 13.09 -4.35
CA VAL A 160 -2.04 13.46 -4.53
C VAL A 160 -2.78 13.74 -3.22
N LYS A 161 -2.08 13.70 -2.08
CA LYS A 161 -2.68 13.93 -0.76
C LYS A 161 -3.23 15.35 -0.54
N THR A 162 -2.93 16.31 -1.42
CA THR A 162 -3.39 17.71 -1.33
C THR A 162 -3.95 18.19 -2.66
N GLY A 163 -5.07 18.93 -2.62
CA GLY A 163 -5.52 19.79 -3.71
C GLY A 163 -6.06 19.14 -4.98
N LEU A 164 -5.85 17.83 -5.20
CA LEU A 164 -6.33 17.14 -6.41
C LEU A 164 -7.65 16.42 -6.16
N ASP A 165 -8.57 16.57 -7.10
CA ASP A 165 -9.83 15.83 -7.18
C ASP A 165 -9.71 14.78 -8.30
N LEU A 166 -9.87 13.51 -7.95
CA LEU A 166 -9.62 12.36 -8.84
C LEU A 166 -10.93 11.63 -9.18
N LEU A 167 -11.96 12.41 -9.52
CA LEU A 167 -13.32 11.92 -9.75
C LEU A 167 -13.42 10.85 -10.84
N ASP A 168 -12.57 10.94 -11.87
CA ASP A 168 -12.47 9.99 -12.98
C ASP A 168 -12.05 8.57 -12.58
N PHE A 169 -11.48 8.41 -11.37
CA PHE A 169 -10.96 7.15 -10.87
C PHE A 169 -11.79 6.66 -9.67
N PRO A 170 -13.01 6.14 -9.89
CA PRO A 170 -13.92 5.72 -8.83
C PRO A 170 -13.39 4.53 -8.00
N THR A 171 -12.42 3.77 -8.52
CA THR A 171 -11.85 2.62 -7.84
C THR A 171 -10.40 2.90 -7.46
N ILE A 172 -10.12 2.88 -6.17
CA ILE A 172 -8.80 3.11 -5.58
C ILE A 172 -8.23 1.77 -5.11
N ALA A 173 -6.99 1.48 -5.47
CA ALA A 173 -6.26 0.27 -5.12
C ALA A 173 -4.96 0.62 -4.40
N PHE A 174 -4.87 0.35 -3.10
CA PHE A 174 -3.63 0.47 -2.33
C PHE A 174 -2.82 -0.82 -2.45
N MET A 175 -1.74 -0.77 -3.22
CA MET A 175 -0.73 -1.83 -3.23
C MET A 175 0.05 -1.82 -1.93
N GLN A 176 0.33 -0.63 -1.40
CA GLN A 176 0.91 -0.43 -0.07
C GLN A 176 0.32 0.84 0.55
N THR A 177 0.20 0.87 1.87
CA THR A 177 -0.29 2.05 2.61
C THR A 177 0.82 2.99 3.07
N GLY A 178 2.05 2.48 3.19
CA GLY A 178 3.09 3.18 3.95
C GLY A 178 2.73 3.29 5.44
N TRP A 179 3.37 4.24 6.12
CA TRP A 179 3.27 4.41 7.58
C TRP A 179 2.38 5.58 8.03
N ASN A 180 2.05 6.49 7.11
CA ASN A 180 1.37 7.74 7.44
C ASN A 180 -0.15 7.61 7.28
N VAL A 181 -0.85 7.56 8.42
CA VAL A 181 -2.32 7.48 8.51
C VAL A 181 -2.99 8.63 7.78
N TYR A 182 -2.48 9.85 7.94
CA TYR A 182 -3.03 11.04 7.30
C TYR A 182 -2.95 10.92 5.77
N THR A 183 -1.81 10.46 5.24
CA THR A 183 -1.65 10.24 3.79
C THR A 183 -2.68 9.23 3.27
N VAL A 184 -2.88 8.11 3.98
CA VAL A 184 -3.86 7.08 3.56
C VAL A 184 -5.27 7.63 3.59
N GLN A 185 -5.68 8.30 4.68
CA GLN A 185 -7.01 8.90 4.80
C GLN A 185 -7.28 9.95 3.72
N GLN A 186 -6.30 10.83 3.46
CA GLN A 186 -6.41 11.85 2.41
C GLN A 186 -6.48 11.23 1.01
N ALA A 187 -5.65 10.22 0.74
CA ALA A 187 -5.58 9.55 -0.56
C ALA A 187 -6.81 8.69 -0.85
N ALA A 188 -7.38 8.04 0.17
CA ALA A 188 -8.58 7.20 0.04
C ALA A 188 -9.86 8.00 -0.26
N ARG A 189 -9.90 9.29 0.11
CA ARG A 189 -11.04 10.18 -0.14
C ARG A 189 -10.90 10.99 -1.45
N ARG A 190 -9.82 10.83 -2.23
CA ARG A 190 -9.58 11.66 -3.45
C ARG A 190 -10.60 11.49 -4.56
N SER A 191 -11.20 10.31 -4.64
CA SER A 191 -12.26 10.02 -5.60
C SER A 191 -13.66 10.25 -5.02
N TRP A 192 -13.79 10.44 -3.70
CA TRP A 192 -15.06 10.70 -3.00
C TRP A 192 -15.16 12.18 -2.65
N ARG A 193 -15.58 12.97 -3.64
CA ARG A 193 -15.73 14.43 -3.58
C ARG A 193 -17.07 14.85 -4.18
N ILE A 194 -17.49 16.09 -3.90
CA ILE A 194 -18.70 16.67 -4.51
C ILE A 194 -18.55 16.59 -6.04
N GLY A 195 -19.56 16.04 -6.69
CA GLY A 195 -19.54 15.78 -8.14
C GLY A 195 -19.27 14.32 -8.53
N GLN A 196 -18.89 13.46 -7.58
CA GLN A 196 -18.79 12.01 -7.84
C GLN A 196 -20.18 11.42 -8.12
N LYS A 197 -20.29 10.66 -9.22
CA LYS A 197 -21.54 10.04 -9.69
C LYS A 197 -21.51 8.50 -9.64
N GLN A 198 -20.36 7.92 -9.38
CA GLN A 198 -20.16 6.47 -9.32
C GLN A 198 -19.79 6.05 -7.90
N ASP A 199 -20.18 4.83 -7.52
CA ASP A 199 -19.83 4.26 -6.22
C ASP A 199 -18.32 4.15 -6.09
N VAL A 200 -17.75 4.84 -5.10
CA VAL A 200 -16.30 4.82 -4.86
C VAL A 200 -15.93 3.54 -4.11
N ARG A 201 -14.94 2.81 -4.63
CA ARG A 201 -14.42 1.58 -4.02
C ARG A 201 -12.98 1.80 -3.59
N VAL A 202 -12.66 1.56 -2.33
CA VAL A 202 -11.28 1.62 -1.82
C VAL A 202 -10.83 0.22 -1.40
N ILE A 203 -9.82 -0.30 -2.09
CA ILE A 203 -9.32 -1.66 -1.95
C ILE A 203 -7.89 -1.59 -1.43
N PHE A 204 -7.57 -2.45 -0.46
CA PHE A 204 -6.24 -2.60 0.10
C PHE A 204 -5.77 -4.03 -0.15
N PHE A 205 -4.59 -4.20 -0.71
CA PHE A 205 -3.97 -5.50 -0.92
C PHE A 205 -2.92 -5.78 0.16
N GLY A 206 -2.91 -7.01 0.68
CA GLY A 206 -1.89 -7.44 1.64
C GLY A 206 -1.52 -8.90 1.42
N TYR A 207 -0.23 -9.23 1.51
CA TYR A 207 0.20 -10.61 1.45
C TYR A 207 -0.11 -11.35 2.74
N ILE A 208 -0.86 -12.45 2.64
CA ILE A 208 -1.24 -13.30 3.79
C ILE A 208 0.01 -13.78 4.53
N GLY A 209 -0.05 -13.82 5.87
CA GLY A 209 1.04 -14.34 6.69
C GLY A 209 2.31 -13.46 6.70
N SER A 210 2.24 -12.23 6.19
CA SER A 210 3.37 -11.30 6.17
C SER A 210 3.19 -10.12 7.13
N SER A 211 4.28 -9.38 7.35
CA SER A 211 4.25 -8.13 8.12
C SER A 211 3.31 -7.07 7.51
N GLN A 212 2.91 -7.21 6.23
CA GLN A 212 1.96 -6.29 5.59
C GLN A 212 0.58 -6.37 6.25
N ILE A 213 0.08 -7.57 6.57
CA ILE A 213 -1.24 -7.74 7.23
C ILE A 213 -1.22 -7.09 8.59
N THR A 214 -0.17 -7.34 9.38
CA THR A 214 -0.01 -6.73 10.70
C THR A 214 0.08 -5.20 10.60
N CYS A 215 0.81 -4.69 9.61
CA CYS A 215 0.89 -3.24 9.37
C CYS A 215 -0.49 -2.66 9.00
N LEU A 216 -1.24 -3.31 8.12
CA LEU A 216 -2.59 -2.89 7.74
C LEU A 216 -3.56 -2.92 8.92
N GLN A 217 -3.50 -3.94 9.78
CA GLN A 217 -4.28 -4.00 11.03
C GLN A 217 -3.95 -2.83 11.97
N LEU A 218 -2.66 -2.54 12.18
CA LEU A 218 -2.23 -1.40 12.99
C LEU A 218 -2.65 -0.06 12.38
N MET A 219 -2.62 0.06 11.05
CA MET A 219 -3.11 1.23 10.33
C MET A 219 -4.62 1.40 10.50
N ALA A 220 -5.39 0.31 10.40
CA ALA A 220 -6.84 0.30 10.62
C ALA A 220 -7.19 0.84 12.01
N LYS A 221 -6.52 0.31 13.05
CA LYS A 221 -6.69 0.77 14.43
C LYS A 221 -6.38 2.26 14.58
N LYS A 222 -5.25 2.72 14.03
CA LYS A 222 -4.89 4.15 14.10
C LYS A 222 -5.86 5.05 13.34
N ILE A 223 -6.37 4.61 12.19
CA ILE A 223 -7.38 5.35 11.40
C ILE A 223 -8.67 5.49 12.21
N ALA A 224 -9.15 4.39 12.81
CA ALA A 224 -10.37 4.41 13.62
C ALA A 224 -10.25 5.33 14.83
N VAL A 225 -9.13 5.26 15.57
CA VAL A 225 -8.85 6.18 16.68
C VAL A 225 -8.81 7.63 16.17
N SER A 226 -8.11 7.90 15.06
CA SER A 226 -8.03 9.25 14.50
C SER A 226 -9.39 9.81 14.05
N GLN A 227 -10.25 8.99 13.45
CA GLN A 227 -11.59 9.40 13.00
C GLN A 227 -12.52 9.68 14.18
N SER A 228 -12.55 8.80 15.18
CA SER A 228 -13.39 8.99 16.38
C SER A 228 -13.02 10.28 17.14
N THR A 229 -11.73 10.59 17.28
CA THR A 229 -11.31 11.88 17.88
C THR A 229 -11.72 13.11 17.08
N SER A 230 -12.05 12.94 15.80
CA SER A 230 -12.46 14.02 14.89
C SER A 230 -13.99 14.11 14.71
N GLY A 231 -14.76 13.26 15.41
CA GLY A 231 -16.22 13.18 15.29
C GLY A 231 -16.72 12.52 14.00
N ASP A 232 -15.83 11.88 13.24
CA ASP A 232 -16.18 11.07 12.07
C ASP A 232 -16.55 9.66 12.54
N VAL A 233 -17.66 9.10 12.03
CA VAL A 233 -17.95 7.67 12.20
C VAL A 233 -16.83 6.87 11.53
N PRO A 234 -16.19 5.90 12.22
CA PRO A 234 -15.17 5.06 11.61
C PRO A 234 -15.78 4.23 10.48
N GLU A 235 -15.57 4.64 9.24
CA GLU A 235 -15.92 3.90 8.03
C GLU A 235 -14.70 3.93 7.10
N SER A 236 -14.03 2.80 6.95
CA SER A 236 -12.78 2.61 6.23
C SER A 236 -12.74 1.24 5.56
N GLY A 237 -12.13 1.15 4.37
CA GLY A 237 -11.93 -0.13 3.68
C GLY A 237 -11.04 -1.16 4.43
N LEU A 238 -10.52 -0.77 5.61
CA LEU A 238 -9.77 -1.60 6.55
C LEU A 238 -10.58 -2.02 7.79
N ASP A 239 -11.86 -1.66 7.92
CA ASP A 239 -12.64 -1.94 9.14
C ASP A 239 -12.75 -3.44 9.44
N SER A 240 -12.77 -4.28 8.42
CA SER A 240 -12.71 -5.74 8.56
C SER A 240 -11.48 -6.23 9.34
N LEU A 241 -10.42 -5.41 9.43
CA LEU A 241 -9.19 -5.70 10.16
C LEU A 241 -9.17 -5.12 11.58
N ASN A 242 -10.15 -4.30 11.94
CA ASN A 242 -10.24 -3.68 13.25
C ASN A 242 -11.19 -4.48 14.16
N LEU A 243 -10.62 -5.46 14.89
CA LEU A 243 -11.38 -6.35 15.78
C LEU A 243 -11.78 -5.71 17.11
N ASP A 244 -11.14 -4.61 17.51
CA ASP A 244 -11.29 -3.97 18.83
C ASP A 244 -12.25 -2.77 18.77
N GLY A 245 -13.32 -2.85 17.97
CA GLY A 245 -14.20 -1.77 17.49
C GLY A 245 -14.94 -0.88 18.51
N ASP A 246 -14.31 -0.46 19.59
CA ASP A 246 -14.81 0.57 20.48
C ASP A 246 -14.42 1.95 19.96
N SER A 247 -15.42 2.71 19.52
CA SER A 247 -15.26 4.14 19.27
C SER A 247 -15.01 4.89 20.58
N VAL A 248 -14.37 6.06 20.53
CA VAL A 248 -14.12 6.89 21.72
C VAL A 248 -15.44 7.26 22.42
N GLU A 249 -16.50 7.47 21.65
CA GLU A 249 -17.85 7.74 22.14
C GLU A 249 -18.41 6.53 22.92
N MET A 250 -18.21 5.31 22.43
CA MET A 250 -18.62 4.09 23.13
C MET A 250 -17.80 3.86 24.41
N ALA A 251 -16.49 4.14 24.39
CA ALA A 251 -15.66 4.09 25.57
C ALA A 251 -16.11 5.10 26.64
N LEU A 252 -16.43 6.33 26.24
CA LEU A 252 -16.94 7.39 27.12
C LEU A 252 -18.34 7.04 27.66
N ALA A 253 -19.23 6.52 26.81
CA ALA A 253 -20.56 6.09 27.20
C ALA A 253 -20.52 4.96 28.25
N ARG A 254 -19.64 3.96 28.08
CA ARG A 254 -19.42 2.92 29.09
C ARG A 254 -18.90 3.51 30.40
N GLN A 255 -17.99 4.48 30.34
CA GLN A 255 -17.49 5.13 31.55
C GLN A 255 -18.60 5.88 32.29
N LEU A 256 -19.51 6.54 31.57
CA LEU A 256 -20.67 7.23 32.15
C LEU A 256 -21.74 6.27 32.69
N ILE A 257 -21.95 5.11 32.06
CA ILE A 257 -22.89 4.08 32.52
C ILE A 257 -22.34 3.34 33.75
N ASN A 258 -21.01 3.22 33.87
CA ASN A 258 -20.33 2.57 34.98
C ASN A 258 -19.90 3.53 36.10
N ALA A 259 -20.29 4.82 36.02
CA ALA A 259 -20.07 5.84 37.06
C ALA A 259 -21.33 6.02 37.91
#